data_AF-X6P4N9-F1
#
_entry.id   AF-X6P4N9-F1
#
_cell.length_a   1.000
_cell.length_b   1.000
_cell.length_c   1.000
_cell.angle_alpha   90.00
_cell.angle_beta   90.00
_cell.angle_gamma   90.00
#
_symmetry.space_group_name_H-M   'P 1'
#
loop_
_entity.id
_entity.type
_entity.pdbx_description
1 polymer ?
#
loop_
_entity_poly.entity_id
_entity_poly.type
_entity_poly.pdbx_seq_one_letter_code
_entity_poly.pdbx_strand_id
1 'polypeptide(L)'
;MIRRHETGLVVVGKNVNEWKTTIPLLRREQDHNNVFNSLIGNKRVEKKQIGHYWIYVLKREILILDDVNIDGNIYVINCEIKCERKVRVSTQIFTSNAVISQHLKCRIPPIQWHSKFHYEIPLQLQDLEDIQQQYSQDGSFTDAIIYLEKHLRLSRDAFGLIHPYVAIAYHRLAIAYENDEQYDQAIECNKWALKISLDTFELTHASIISLYNKIELAYHKQMKHEKINKLLHCKLEKIGIWTDAQTQNALENNEDSLNMQLNDFGVNLSGVAWAFDFRAAAYKSQDHFNKAIENYEKAMKIRLDIFGFAHADVITSYSNLGNAYFDKAYYEEAIEYHLKAVEIGRDVFQKQNYNVGASCWDLGLAFEKKGEKSRAYAFFEEAWNTFTAVLGEWNTHTLSAKKKLKKLRKHL
;
A
#
# COMPACT_ATOMS: atom_id res chain seq x y z
N MET A 1 -13.65 -20.91 -24.46
CA MET A 1 -14.49 -21.45 -23.38
C MET A 1 -15.94 -20.98 -23.45
N ILE A 2 -16.33 -19.78 -23.00
CA ILE A 2 -17.76 -19.37 -22.96
C ILE A 2 -18.48 -19.50 -24.31
N ARG A 3 -17.96 -18.86 -25.38
CA ARG A 3 -18.57 -18.97 -26.73
C ARG A 3 -18.63 -20.40 -27.27
N ARG A 4 -17.73 -21.27 -26.79
CA ARG A 4 -17.62 -22.68 -27.16
C ARG A 4 -18.38 -23.61 -26.20
N HIS A 5 -19.08 -23.07 -25.20
CA HIS A 5 -19.81 -23.82 -24.18
C HIS A 5 -18.93 -24.86 -23.45
N GLU A 6 -17.63 -24.58 -23.32
CA GLU A 6 -16.70 -25.47 -22.61
C GLU A 6 -16.80 -25.26 -21.10
N THR A 7 -16.48 -26.33 -20.36
CA THR A 7 -16.45 -26.33 -18.90
C THR A 7 -15.02 -26.27 -18.37
N GLY A 8 -14.80 -25.45 -17.34
CA GLY A 8 -13.54 -25.45 -16.60
C GLY A 8 -13.21 -24.12 -15.94
N LEU A 9 -11.97 -24.08 -15.45
CA LEU A 9 -11.40 -22.96 -14.72
C LEU A 9 -10.25 -22.35 -15.51
N VAL A 10 -10.27 -21.03 -15.69
CA VAL A 10 -9.10 -20.28 -16.17
C VAL A 10 -8.50 -19.52 -15.00
N VAL A 11 -7.19 -19.65 -14.79
CA VAL A 11 -6.47 -18.91 -13.77
C VAL A 11 -5.41 -18.04 -14.43
N VAL A 12 -5.39 -16.75 -14.11
CA VAL A 12 -4.43 -15.78 -14.61
C VAL A 12 -3.72 -15.17 -13.41
N GLY A 13 -2.42 -15.42 -13.22
CA GLY A 13 -1.71 -14.88 -12.07
C GLY A 13 -0.19 -14.89 -12.15
N LYS A 14 0.44 -14.29 -11.15
CA LYS A 14 1.90 -14.20 -10.97
C LYS A 14 2.40 -15.22 -9.95
N ASN A 15 3.72 -15.37 -9.84
CA ASN A 15 4.39 -16.17 -8.81
C ASN A 15 3.92 -17.62 -8.69
N VAL A 16 3.66 -18.29 -9.83
CA VAL A 16 3.09 -19.65 -9.88
C VAL A 16 3.91 -20.71 -9.12
N ASN A 17 5.20 -20.48 -8.89
CA ASN A 17 6.02 -21.39 -8.10
C ASN A 17 5.57 -21.46 -6.64
N GLU A 18 4.96 -20.41 -6.11
CA GLU A 18 4.40 -20.36 -4.76
C GLU A 18 3.06 -21.10 -4.65
N TRP A 19 2.38 -21.37 -5.78
CA TRP A 19 1.12 -22.13 -5.80
C TRP A 19 1.33 -23.64 -5.66
N LYS A 20 2.59 -24.10 -5.75
CA LYS A 20 2.99 -25.50 -5.59
C LYS A 20 3.22 -25.81 -4.11
N THR A 21 2.25 -25.57 -3.24
CA THR A 21 2.33 -26.02 -1.86
C THR A 21 2.10 -27.53 -1.76
N THR A 22 2.80 -28.14 -0.79
CA THR A 22 2.92 -29.58 -0.54
C THR A 22 1.57 -30.30 -0.53
N ILE A 23 1.43 -31.34 -1.35
CA ILE A 23 0.25 -32.20 -1.39
C ILE A 23 0.08 -32.86 -0.01
N PRO A 24 -1.08 -32.72 0.68
CA PRO A 24 -1.34 -33.51 1.88
C PRO A 24 -1.36 -34.99 1.53
N LEU A 25 -0.56 -35.78 2.26
CA LEU A 25 -0.37 -37.25 2.12
C LEU A 25 -1.64 -38.11 2.33
N LEU A 26 -2.82 -37.51 2.45
CA LEU A 26 -4.06 -38.18 2.85
C LEU A 26 -5.23 -37.78 1.93
N ARG A 27 -5.20 -38.16 0.64
CA ARG A 27 -6.39 -38.14 -0.22
C ARG A 27 -6.52 -39.44 -1.00
N ARG A 28 -7.77 -39.83 -1.30
CA ARG A 28 -8.07 -40.95 -2.19
C ARG A 28 -7.60 -40.59 -3.61
N GLU A 29 -7.08 -41.56 -4.37
CA GLU A 29 -6.55 -41.34 -5.73
C GLU A 29 -7.51 -40.61 -6.68
N GLN A 30 -8.82 -40.76 -6.49
CA GLN A 30 -9.84 -40.09 -7.31
C GLN A 30 -9.91 -38.57 -7.09
N ASP A 31 -9.56 -38.05 -5.90
CA ASP A 31 -9.61 -36.61 -5.62
C ASP A 31 -8.41 -35.87 -6.21
N HIS A 32 -7.24 -36.52 -6.32
CA HIS A 32 -6.02 -35.93 -6.87
C HIS A 32 -6.19 -35.41 -8.31
N ASN A 33 -7.09 -36.00 -9.10
CA ASN A 33 -7.37 -35.58 -10.47
C ASN A 33 -8.21 -34.29 -10.57
N ASN A 34 -8.76 -33.82 -9.45
CA ASN A 34 -9.60 -32.63 -9.35
C ASN A 34 -8.97 -31.53 -8.47
N VAL A 35 -7.88 -31.80 -7.74
CA VAL A 35 -7.17 -30.80 -6.93
C VAL A 35 -6.32 -29.88 -7.80
N PHE A 36 -6.49 -28.56 -7.64
CA PHE A 36 -5.81 -27.52 -8.41
C PHE A 36 -4.28 -27.65 -8.41
N ASN A 37 -3.64 -27.78 -7.24
CA ASN A 37 -2.18 -27.88 -7.12
C ASN A 37 -1.60 -29.09 -7.86
N SER A 38 -2.36 -30.20 -7.91
CA SER A 38 -1.95 -31.41 -8.65
C SER A 38 -2.07 -31.21 -10.17
N LEU A 39 -3.08 -30.45 -10.61
CA LEU A 39 -3.34 -30.21 -12.01
C LEU A 39 -2.35 -29.21 -12.64
N ILE A 40 -2.00 -28.11 -11.97
CA ILE A 40 -1.09 -27.10 -12.53
C ILE A 40 0.33 -27.64 -12.81
N GLY A 41 0.75 -28.70 -12.10
CA GLY A 41 2.00 -29.42 -12.34
C GLY A 41 1.96 -30.39 -13.51
N ASN A 42 0.77 -30.73 -14.01
CA ASN A 42 0.60 -31.73 -15.07
C ASN A 42 0.95 -31.15 -16.45
N LYS A 43 1.80 -31.84 -17.21
CA LYS A 43 2.21 -31.44 -18.57
C LYS A 43 1.06 -31.33 -19.57
N ARG A 44 -0.09 -31.97 -19.29
CA ARG A 44 -1.28 -31.97 -20.15
C ARG A 44 -2.19 -30.75 -19.96
N VAL A 45 -1.93 -29.91 -18.95
CA VAL A 45 -2.69 -28.68 -18.74
C VAL A 45 -2.26 -27.61 -19.74
N GLU A 46 -3.24 -27.02 -20.42
CA GLU A 46 -3.01 -25.90 -21.31
C GLU A 46 -2.59 -24.69 -20.48
N LYS A 47 -1.37 -24.21 -20.73
CA LYS A 47 -0.82 -23.03 -20.07
C LYS A 47 -0.08 -22.13 -21.04
N LYS A 48 -0.17 -20.82 -20.82
CA LYS A 48 0.46 -19.80 -21.65
C LYS A 48 1.07 -18.71 -20.77
N GLN A 49 2.27 -18.26 -21.13
CA GLN A 49 2.90 -17.11 -20.48
C GLN A 49 2.70 -15.85 -21.32
N ILE A 50 2.32 -14.75 -20.68
CA ILE A 50 2.23 -13.40 -21.28
C ILE A 50 2.92 -12.43 -20.32
N GLY A 51 4.12 -11.97 -20.68
CA GLY A 51 4.97 -11.17 -19.79
C GLY A 51 5.25 -11.91 -18.47
N HIS A 52 4.91 -11.28 -17.35
CA HIS A 52 5.07 -11.84 -16.00
C HIS A 52 3.88 -12.70 -15.54
N TYR A 53 2.82 -12.81 -16.34
CA TYR A 53 1.62 -13.55 -15.99
C TYR A 53 1.60 -14.92 -16.65
N TRP A 54 1.05 -15.89 -15.92
CA TRP A 54 0.72 -17.21 -16.44
C TRP A 54 -0.79 -17.39 -16.49
N ILE A 55 -1.24 -18.00 -17.58
CA ILE A 55 -2.62 -18.40 -17.83
C ILE A 55 -2.66 -19.92 -17.78
N TYR A 56 -3.52 -20.49 -16.93
CA TYR A 56 -3.80 -21.93 -16.86
C TYR A 56 -5.26 -22.19 -17.23
N VAL A 57 -5.49 -23.21 -18.05
CA VAL A 57 -6.83 -23.63 -18.45
C VAL A 57 -7.06 -25.08 -17.99
N LEU A 58 -7.95 -25.23 -17.02
CA LEU A 58 -8.26 -26.49 -16.35
C LEU A 58 -9.66 -26.94 -16.74
N LYS A 59 -9.75 -27.89 -17.68
CA LYS A 59 -11.02 -28.41 -18.17
C LYS A 59 -11.54 -29.53 -17.26
N ARG A 60 -12.30 -29.16 -16.24
CA ARG A 60 -12.89 -30.05 -15.24
C ARG A 60 -14.28 -29.56 -14.83
N GLU A 61 -15.19 -30.49 -14.62
CA GLU A 61 -16.55 -30.21 -14.13
C GLU A 61 -16.56 -29.89 -12.63
N ILE A 62 -15.69 -30.54 -11.86
CA ILE A 62 -15.51 -30.30 -10.42
C ILE A 62 -14.03 -30.05 -10.16
N LEU A 63 -13.72 -28.94 -9.48
CA LEU A 63 -12.36 -28.57 -9.07
C LEU A 63 -12.31 -28.33 -7.57
N ILE A 64 -11.23 -28.79 -6.95
CA ILE A 64 -10.99 -28.62 -5.52
C ILE A 64 -9.83 -27.63 -5.33
N LEU A 65 -10.12 -26.51 -4.69
CA LEU A 65 -9.13 -25.55 -4.20
C LEU A 65 -8.83 -25.86 -2.73
N ASP A 66 -7.61 -26.29 -2.46
CA ASP A 66 -7.18 -26.70 -1.13
C ASP A 66 -5.85 -26.04 -0.75
N ASP A 67 -5.90 -25.11 0.21
CA ASP A 67 -4.73 -24.40 0.74
C ASP A 67 -3.90 -23.68 -0.35
N VAL A 68 -4.60 -22.89 -1.17
CA VAL A 68 -4.04 -22.22 -2.35
C VAL A 68 -4.10 -20.70 -2.18
N ASN A 69 -2.99 -20.03 -2.44
CA ASN A 69 -2.93 -18.57 -2.56
C ASN A 69 -2.66 -18.18 -4.02
N ILE A 70 -3.70 -17.75 -4.73
CA ILE A 70 -3.63 -17.34 -6.14
C ILE A 70 -3.45 -15.83 -6.20
N ASP A 71 -2.26 -15.39 -6.61
CA ASP A 71 -1.99 -13.99 -6.89
C ASP A 71 -2.46 -13.60 -8.30
N GLY A 72 -3.77 -13.38 -8.45
CA GLY A 72 -4.38 -13.01 -9.73
C GLY A 72 -5.88 -13.23 -9.81
N ASN A 73 -6.36 -13.39 -11.06
CA ASN A 73 -7.78 -13.56 -11.40
C ASN A 73 -8.13 -15.02 -11.69
N ILE A 74 -9.37 -15.38 -11.37
CA ILE A 74 -9.93 -16.70 -11.65
C ILE A 74 -11.24 -16.55 -12.44
N TYR A 75 -11.44 -17.38 -13.45
CA TYR A 75 -12.65 -17.43 -14.26
C TYR A 75 -13.23 -18.84 -14.22
N VAL A 76 -14.37 -18.98 -13.56
CA VAL A 76 -15.11 -20.22 -13.33
C VAL A 76 -16.23 -20.32 -14.37
N ILE A 77 -16.17 -21.33 -15.24
CA ILE A 77 -17.05 -21.41 -16.41
C ILE A 77 -17.73 -22.78 -16.41
N ASN A 78 -19.04 -22.81 -16.18
CA ASN A 78 -19.88 -24.01 -16.18
C ASN A 78 -19.37 -25.15 -15.27
N CYS A 79 -18.58 -24.85 -14.23
CA CYS A 79 -18.01 -25.85 -13.33
C CYS A 79 -18.33 -25.58 -11.85
N GLU A 80 -18.19 -26.63 -11.05
CA GLU A 80 -18.28 -26.58 -9.61
C GLU A 80 -16.88 -26.41 -8.99
N ILE A 81 -16.74 -25.44 -8.07
CA ILE A 81 -15.54 -25.29 -7.25
C ILE A 81 -15.85 -25.65 -5.80
N LYS A 82 -15.06 -26.57 -5.25
CA LYS A 82 -15.07 -26.93 -3.84
C LYS A 82 -13.87 -26.32 -3.13
N CYS A 83 -14.10 -25.67 -2.00
CA CYS A 83 -13.05 -25.04 -1.20
C CYS A 83 -12.95 -25.74 0.16
N GLU A 84 -11.82 -26.36 0.48
CA GLU A 84 -11.70 -27.20 1.68
C GLU A 84 -10.86 -26.58 2.81
N ARG A 85 -9.76 -25.88 2.49
CA ARG A 85 -8.90 -25.14 3.46
C ARG A 85 -8.78 -23.66 3.09
N LYS A 86 -7.70 -22.99 3.52
CA LYS A 86 -7.52 -21.54 3.29
C LYS A 86 -7.23 -21.27 1.81
N VAL A 87 -8.23 -20.77 1.11
CA VAL A 87 -8.10 -20.32 -0.28
C VAL A 87 -8.11 -18.80 -0.30
N ARG A 88 -7.05 -18.19 -0.85
CA ARG A 88 -6.95 -16.74 -1.03
C ARG A 88 -6.75 -16.45 -2.52
N VAL A 89 -7.53 -15.51 -3.04
CA VAL A 89 -7.37 -14.96 -4.39
C VAL A 89 -7.12 -13.47 -4.22
N SER A 90 -5.99 -12.96 -4.70
CA SER A 90 -5.58 -11.57 -4.45
C SER A 90 -6.38 -10.54 -5.23
N THR A 91 -6.93 -10.93 -6.40
CA THR A 91 -7.55 -10.00 -7.34
C THR A 91 -9.06 -10.19 -7.47
N GLN A 92 -9.57 -11.05 -8.36
CA GLN A 92 -11.02 -11.21 -8.60
C GLN A 92 -11.40 -12.65 -8.99
N ILE A 93 -12.65 -13.03 -8.71
CA ILE A 93 -13.26 -14.30 -9.13
C ILE A 93 -14.45 -13.98 -10.04
N PHE A 94 -14.43 -14.49 -11.26
CA PHE A 94 -15.48 -14.33 -12.25
C PHE A 94 -16.22 -15.65 -12.48
N THR A 95 -17.55 -15.63 -12.53
CA THR A 95 -18.38 -16.85 -12.68
C THR A 95 -19.31 -16.77 -13.88
N SER A 96 -19.44 -17.85 -14.64
CA SER A 96 -20.46 -18.02 -15.67
C SER A 96 -21.11 -19.38 -15.48
N ASN A 97 -22.37 -19.39 -15.01
CA ASN A 97 -23.11 -20.60 -14.64
C ASN A 97 -22.29 -21.58 -13.77
N ALA A 98 -21.63 -21.06 -12.74
CA ALA A 98 -20.77 -21.83 -11.85
C ALA A 98 -21.44 -22.07 -10.50
N VAL A 99 -21.12 -23.20 -9.88
CA VAL A 99 -21.52 -23.51 -8.49
C VAL A 99 -20.28 -23.45 -7.63
N ILE A 100 -20.30 -22.73 -6.52
CA ILE A 100 -19.18 -22.69 -5.58
C ILE A 100 -19.68 -23.23 -4.26
N SER A 101 -19.24 -24.45 -3.90
CA SER A 101 -19.70 -25.15 -2.70
C SER A 101 -18.91 -24.70 -1.47
N GLN A 102 -19.62 -24.48 -0.36
CA GLN A 102 -19.12 -23.88 0.89
C GLN A 102 -18.66 -22.43 0.74
N HIS A 103 -18.73 -21.66 1.83
CA HIS A 103 -18.17 -20.32 1.86
C HIS A 103 -16.68 -20.44 1.51
N LEU A 104 -16.31 -20.07 0.28
CA LEU A 104 -15.00 -19.48 0.03
C LEU A 104 -14.79 -18.52 1.20
N LYS A 105 -13.87 -18.81 2.11
CA LYS A 105 -13.33 -17.78 3.01
C LYS A 105 -12.50 -16.75 2.22
N CYS A 106 -12.81 -16.58 0.93
CA CYS A 106 -12.30 -15.56 0.07
C CYS A 106 -13.27 -14.40 0.23
N ARG A 107 -12.79 -13.30 0.79
CA ARG A 107 -13.59 -12.10 1.09
C ARG A 107 -14.03 -11.33 -0.16
N ILE A 108 -13.63 -11.78 -1.34
CA ILE A 108 -13.99 -11.17 -2.63
C ILE A 108 -15.19 -11.95 -3.18
N PRO A 109 -16.39 -11.33 -3.29
CA PRO A 109 -17.57 -11.99 -3.81
C PRO A 109 -17.36 -12.39 -5.29
N PRO A 110 -17.85 -13.57 -5.72
CA PRO A 110 -17.80 -13.95 -7.13
C PRO A 110 -18.63 -12.98 -7.98
N ILE A 111 -18.04 -12.55 -9.10
CA ILE A 111 -18.63 -11.59 -10.03
C ILE A 111 -19.19 -12.34 -11.24
N GLN A 112 -20.47 -12.14 -11.54
CA GLN A 112 -21.07 -12.76 -12.72
C GLN A 112 -20.43 -12.21 -14.01
N TRP A 113 -19.77 -13.10 -14.76
CA TRP A 113 -19.07 -12.75 -15.99
C TRP A 113 -20.04 -12.43 -17.12
N HIS A 114 -20.08 -11.16 -17.48
CA HIS A 114 -20.65 -10.71 -18.74
C HIS A 114 -19.54 -10.30 -19.71
N SER A 115 -19.36 -11.09 -20.78
CA SER A 115 -18.26 -10.93 -21.74
C SER A 115 -18.18 -9.58 -22.44
N LYS A 116 -19.31 -8.86 -22.58
CA LYS A 116 -19.33 -7.48 -23.11
C LYS A 116 -18.80 -6.49 -22.07
N PHE A 117 -19.36 -6.50 -20.86
CA PHE A 117 -19.01 -5.57 -19.79
C PHE A 117 -17.59 -5.79 -19.24
N HIS A 118 -17.13 -7.03 -19.05
CA HIS A 118 -15.85 -7.31 -18.38
C HIS A 118 -14.62 -7.30 -19.30
N TYR A 119 -14.82 -7.13 -20.61
CA TYR A 119 -13.74 -6.92 -21.58
C TYR A 119 -13.71 -5.46 -22.05
N GLU A 120 -14.86 -4.90 -22.44
CA GLU A 120 -14.92 -3.56 -23.00
C GLU A 120 -14.76 -2.47 -21.93
N ILE A 121 -15.34 -2.65 -20.74
CA ILE A 121 -15.34 -1.59 -19.72
C ILE A 121 -13.96 -1.42 -19.07
N PRO A 122 -13.24 -2.47 -18.63
CA PRO A 122 -11.88 -2.29 -18.13
C PRO A 122 -10.93 -1.64 -19.15
N LEU A 123 -11.10 -1.91 -20.45
CA LEU A 123 -10.34 -1.22 -21.51
C LEU A 123 -10.71 0.27 -21.58
N GLN A 124 -12.00 0.61 -21.58
CA GLN A 124 -12.45 2.00 -21.54
C GLN A 124 -12.01 2.73 -20.27
N LEU A 125 -12.00 2.04 -19.13
CA LEU A 125 -11.48 2.59 -17.88
C LEU A 125 -9.98 2.86 -17.99
N GLN A 126 -9.21 1.93 -18.55
CA GLN A 126 -7.78 2.13 -18.82
C GLN A 126 -7.53 3.31 -19.76
N ASP A 127 -8.28 3.42 -20.86
CA ASP A 127 -8.16 4.55 -21.79
C ASP A 127 -8.42 5.90 -21.08
N LEU A 128 -9.41 5.94 -20.17
CA LEU A 128 -9.68 7.13 -19.36
C LEU A 128 -8.56 7.43 -18.35
N GLU A 129 -7.95 6.40 -17.76
CA GLU A 129 -6.78 6.55 -16.88
C GLU A 129 -5.55 7.09 -17.64
N ASP A 130 -5.30 6.59 -18.85
CA ASP A 130 -4.18 7.02 -19.69
C ASP A 130 -4.34 8.49 -20.13
N ILE A 131 -5.56 8.87 -20.54
CA ILE A 131 -5.90 10.27 -20.87
C ILE A 131 -5.71 11.17 -19.64
N GLN A 132 -6.20 10.75 -18.47
CA GLN A 132 -6.01 11.50 -17.23
C GLN A 132 -4.53 11.70 -16.91
N GLN A 133 -3.72 10.66 -17.05
CA GLN A 133 -2.29 10.73 -16.77
C GLN A 133 -1.59 11.76 -17.67
N GLN A 134 -1.97 11.82 -18.96
CA GLN A 134 -1.47 12.83 -19.88
C GLN A 134 -1.80 14.25 -19.41
N TYR A 135 -3.07 14.55 -19.10
CA TYR A 135 -3.48 15.87 -18.61
C TYR A 135 -2.83 16.25 -17.28
N SER A 136 -2.54 15.27 -16.42
CA SER A 136 -1.86 15.51 -15.15
C SER A 136 -0.37 15.82 -15.33
N GLN A 137 0.27 15.27 -16.38
CA GLN A 137 1.64 15.63 -16.76
C GLN A 137 1.72 17.03 -17.37
N ASP A 138 0.67 17.43 -18.11
CA ASP A 138 0.55 18.76 -18.71
C ASP A 138 0.15 19.85 -17.68
N GLY A 139 -0.15 19.47 -16.43
CA GLY A 139 -0.56 20.37 -15.35
C GLY A 139 -2.04 20.81 -15.42
N SER A 140 -2.81 20.27 -16.36
CA SER A 140 -4.24 20.55 -16.52
C SER A 140 -5.09 19.64 -15.62
N PHE A 141 -5.05 19.90 -14.31
CA PHE A 141 -5.73 19.04 -13.32
C PHE A 141 -7.26 19.09 -13.41
N THR A 142 -7.83 20.22 -13.82
CA THR A 142 -9.29 20.34 -14.00
C THR A 142 -9.81 19.42 -15.11
N ASP A 143 -9.07 19.30 -16.22
CA ASP A 143 -9.43 18.37 -17.31
C ASP A 143 -9.27 16.91 -16.87
N ALA A 144 -8.19 16.61 -16.14
CA ALA A 144 -7.97 15.29 -15.55
C ALA A 144 -9.15 14.84 -14.65
N ILE A 145 -9.72 15.76 -13.85
CA ILE A 145 -10.89 15.48 -13.01
C ILE A 145 -12.10 15.07 -13.85
N ILE A 146 -12.37 15.73 -14.98
CA ILE A 146 -13.50 15.39 -15.87
C ILE A 146 -13.42 13.94 -16.37
N TYR A 147 -12.22 13.48 -16.77
CA TYR A 147 -12.04 12.11 -17.23
C TYR A 147 -12.15 11.09 -16.10
N LEU A 148 -11.70 11.43 -14.89
CA LEU A 148 -11.88 10.58 -13.71
C LEU A 148 -13.33 10.53 -13.23
N GLU A 149 -14.12 11.59 -13.39
CA GLU A 149 -15.57 11.56 -13.14
C GLU A 149 -16.30 10.65 -14.13
N LYS A 150 -15.87 10.64 -15.40
CA LYS A 150 -16.36 9.67 -16.40
C LYS A 150 -15.98 8.24 -16.02
N HIS A 151 -14.75 8.02 -15.58
CA HIS A 151 -14.28 6.72 -15.09
C HIS A 151 -15.13 6.25 -13.89
N LEU A 152 -15.34 7.14 -12.90
CA LEU A 152 -16.17 6.84 -11.74
C LEU A 152 -17.60 6.47 -12.15
N ARG A 153 -18.22 7.24 -13.05
CA ARG A 153 -19.57 6.96 -13.54
C ARG A 153 -19.66 5.61 -14.24
N LEU A 154 -18.76 5.37 -15.20
CA LEU A 154 -18.72 4.11 -15.94
C LEU A 154 -18.51 2.91 -15.02
N SER A 155 -17.59 3.02 -14.05
CA SER A 155 -17.35 1.94 -13.08
C SER A 155 -18.55 1.69 -12.15
N ARG A 156 -19.27 2.73 -11.71
CA ARG A 156 -20.48 2.60 -10.89
C ARG A 156 -21.62 1.96 -11.65
N ASP A 157 -21.85 2.39 -12.88
CA ASP A 157 -22.94 1.88 -13.73
C ASP A 157 -22.71 0.42 -14.12
N ALA A 158 -21.45 0.03 -14.30
CA ALA A 158 -21.06 -1.31 -14.70
C ALA A 158 -21.01 -2.32 -13.54
N PHE A 159 -20.46 -1.92 -12.39
CA PHE A 159 -20.10 -2.85 -11.32
C PHE A 159 -20.84 -2.59 -9.99
N GLY A 160 -21.64 -1.52 -9.92
CA GLY A 160 -22.33 -1.11 -8.69
C GLY A 160 -21.46 -0.29 -7.74
N LEU A 161 -22.03 0.11 -6.60
CA LEU A 161 -21.41 1.07 -5.66
C LEU A 161 -20.23 0.49 -4.86
N ILE A 162 -20.25 -0.81 -4.58
CA ILE A 162 -19.25 -1.48 -3.75
C ILE A 162 -18.41 -2.37 -4.67
N HIS A 163 -17.41 -1.77 -5.31
CA HIS A 163 -16.52 -2.48 -6.23
C HIS A 163 -15.11 -1.86 -6.24
N PRO A 164 -14.02 -2.66 -6.38
CA PRO A 164 -12.65 -2.16 -6.44
C PRO A 164 -12.42 -1.03 -7.45
N TYR A 165 -12.96 -1.13 -8.66
CA TYR A 165 -12.83 -0.07 -9.68
C TYR A 165 -13.44 1.27 -9.24
N VAL A 166 -14.51 1.24 -8.45
CA VAL A 166 -15.13 2.46 -7.90
C VAL A 166 -14.23 3.06 -6.81
N ALA A 167 -13.64 2.22 -5.94
CA ALA A 167 -12.66 2.67 -4.95
C ALA A 167 -11.41 3.29 -5.60
N ILE A 168 -10.89 2.67 -6.67
CA ILE A 168 -9.75 3.19 -7.45
C ILE A 168 -10.12 4.53 -8.09
N ALA A 169 -11.30 4.65 -8.70
CA ALA A 169 -11.77 5.89 -9.29
C ALA A 169 -11.82 7.04 -8.27
N TYR A 170 -12.40 6.80 -7.08
CA TYR A 170 -12.41 7.77 -6.00
C TYR A 170 -11.01 8.13 -5.50
N HIS A 171 -10.10 7.15 -5.38
CA HIS A 171 -8.73 7.43 -4.95
C HIS A 171 -7.97 8.31 -5.96
N ARG A 172 -8.11 8.02 -7.26
CA ARG A 172 -7.52 8.82 -8.33
C ARG A 172 -8.11 10.23 -8.38
N LEU A 173 -9.44 10.38 -8.23
CA LEU A 173 -10.10 11.68 -8.10
C LEU A 173 -9.52 12.48 -6.93
N ALA A 174 -9.30 11.82 -5.79
CA ALA A 174 -8.74 12.47 -4.63
C ALA A 174 -7.33 13.04 -4.90
N ILE A 175 -6.48 12.30 -5.62
CA ILE A 175 -5.16 12.77 -6.02
C ILE A 175 -5.27 13.96 -6.97
N ALA A 176 -6.17 13.90 -7.95
CA ALA A 176 -6.38 14.99 -8.90
C ALA A 176 -6.87 16.27 -8.20
N TYR A 177 -7.84 16.16 -7.29
CA TYR A 177 -8.28 17.27 -6.44
C TYR A 177 -7.17 17.79 -5.52
N GLU A 178 -6.29 16.93 -5.00
CA GLU A 178 -5.15 17.36 -4.18
C GLU A 178 -4.16 18.20 -4.99
N ASN A 179 -3.89 17.81 -6.24
CA ASN A 179 -3.02 18.55 -7.15
C ASN A 179 -3.64 19.88 -7.61
N ASP A 180 -4.96 19.95 -7.71
CA ASP A 180 -5.73 21.17 -8.00
C ASP A 180 -6.02 22.01 -6.74
N GLU A 181 -5.39 21.68 -5.60
CA GLU A 181 -5.56 22.34 -4.29
C GLU A 181 -7.00 22.33 -3.72
N GLN A 182 -7.88 21.51 -4.27
CA GLN A 182 -9.26 21.28 -3.82
C GLN A 182 -9.31 20.23 -2.68
N TYR A 183 -8.71 20.58 -1.54
CA TYR A 183 -8.48 19.62 -0.44
C TYR A 183 -9.75 19.02 0.18
N ASP A 184 -10.87 19.76 0.26
CA ASP A 184 -12.11 19.23 0.84
C ASP A 184 -12.72 18.13 -0.04
N GLN A 185 -12.72 18.32 -1.36
CA GLN A 185 -13.13 17.32 -2.36
C GLN A 185 -12.21 16.10 -2.32
N ALA A 186 -10.89 16.31 -2.19
CA ALA A 186 -9.91 15.24 -2.07
C ALA A 186 -10.17 14.36 -0.83
N ILE A 187 -10.49 14.99 0.31
CA ILE A 187 -10.83 14.29 1.55
C ILE A 187 -12.08 13.43 1.37
N GLU A 188 -13.16 13.99 0.81
CA GLU A 188 -14.40 13.26 0.61
C GLU A 188 -14.23 12.08 -0.35
N CYS A 189 -13.48 12.27 -1.45
CA CYS A 189 -13.14 11.18 -2.37
C CYS A 189 -12.36 10.06 -1.68
N ASN A 190 -11.32 10.40 -0.90
CA ASN A 190 -10.57 9.39 -0.15
C ASN A 190 -11.41 8.69 0.92
N LYS A 191 -12.38 9.36 1.56
CA LYS A 191 -13.31 8.72 2.51
C LYS A 191 -14.23 7.72 1.80
N TRP A 192 -14.73 8.05 0.62
CA TRP A 192 -15.53 7.12 -0.18
C TRP A 192 -14.71 5.91 -0.63
N ALA A 193 -13.50 6.14 -1.15
CA ALA A 193 -12.57 5.06 -1.48
C ALA A 193 -12.24 4.19 -0.26
N LEU A 194 -12.04 4.79 0.91
CA LEU A 194 -11.77 4.09 2.16
C LEU A 194 -12.96 3.25 2.59
N LYS A 195 -14.17 3.79 2.55
CA LYS A 195 -15.40 3.07 2.88
C LYS A 195 -15.56 1.83 2.00
N ILE A 196 -15.48 2.01 0.68
CA ILE A 196 -15.59 0.89 -0.27
C ILE A 196 -14.45 -0.11 -0.04
N SER A 197 -13.23 0.36 0.19
CA SER A 197 -12.07 -0.51 0.43
C SER A 197 -12.22 -1.33 1.72
N LEU A 198 -12.78 -0.76 2.78
CA LEU A 198 -13.07 -1.47 4.03
C LEU A 198 -14.17 -2.51 3.86
N ASP A 199 -15.15 -2.23 3.01
CA ASP A 199 -16.25 -3.16 2.69
C ASP A 199 -15.81 -4.28 1.72
N THR A 200 -14.70 -4.08 1.00
CA THR A 200 -14.22 -4.98 -0.07
C THR A 200 -12.97 -5.79 0.30
N PHE A 201 -12.06 -5.25 1.13
CA PHE A 201 -10.75 -5.85 1.43
C PHE A 201 -10.55 -6.15 2.94
N GLU A 202 -9.59 -7.01 3.29
CA GLU A 202 -9.14 -7.15 4.70
C GLU A 202 -8.53 -5.81 5.17
N LEU A 203 -8.73 -5.46 6.45
CA LEU A 203 -8.21 -4.24 7.12
C LEU A 203 -6.71 -4.00 6.89
N THR A 204 -5.97 -5.05 6.52
CA THR A 204 -4.53 -5.08 6.28
C THR A 204 -4.12 -4.77 4.84
N HIS A 205 -5.06 -4.48 3.94
CA HIS A 205 -4.73 -4.19 2.55
C HIS A 205 -4.00 -2.84 2.45
N ALA A 206 -2.85 -2.81 1.77
CA ALA A 206 -1.99 -1.62 1.65
C ALA A 206 -2.74 -0.39 1.11
N SER A 207 -3.82 -0.59 0.35
CA SER A 207 -4.69 0.50 -0.12
C SER A 207 -5.38 1.26 1.02
N ILE A 208 -5.81 0.57 2.09
CA ILE A 208 -6.49 1.19 3.23
C ILE A 208 -5.52 2.10 3.97
N ILE A 209 -4.28 1.65 4.17
CA ILE A 209 -3.22 2.46 4.81
C ILE A 209 -2.94 3.70 3.97
N SER A 210 -2.72 3.52 2.66
CA SER A 210 -2.50 4.65 1.73
C SER A 210 -3.64 5.67 1.78
N LEU A 211 -4.90 5.20 1.83
CA LEU A 211 -6.07 6.08 1.90
C LEU A 211 -6.14 6.88 3.21
N TYR A 212 -5.85 6.27 4.35
CA TYR A 212 -5.75 7.00 5.62
C TYR A 212 -4.67 8.09 5.55
N ASN A 213 -3.49 7.77 5.01
CA ASN A 213 -2.37 8.72 4.90
C ASN A 213 -2.73 9.90 4.01
N LYS A 214 -3.48 9.66 2.93
CA LYS A 214 -3.93 10.72 2.02
C LYS A 214 -4.96 11.64 2.67
N ILE A 215 -5.92 11.11 3.43
CA ILE A 215 -6.88 11.94 4.19
C ILE A 215 -6.15 12.79 5.23
N GLU A 216 -5.19 12.19 5.93
CA GLU A 216 -4.39 12.89 6.94
C GLU A 216 -3.53 14.00 6.35
N LEU A 217 -2.81 13.73 5.25
CA LEU A 217 -2.03 14.74 4.54
C LEU A 217 -2.90 15.92 4.11
N ALA A 218 -4.11 15.65 3.61
CA ALA A 218 -5.05 16.70 3.24
C ALA A 218 -5.54 17.51 4.46
N TYR A 219 -5.83 16.87 5.59
CA TYR A 219 -6.15 17.60 6.83
C TYR A 219 -4.97 18.40 7.38
N HIS A 220 -3.74 17.89 7.24
CA HIS A 220 -2.52 18.58 7.65
C HIS A 220 -2.31 19.84 6.82
N LYS A 221 -2.50 19.77 5.50
CA LYS A 221 -2.45 20.94 4.60
C LYS A 221 -3.50 22.00 4.95
N GLN A 222 -4.62 21.60 5.54
CA GLN A 222 -5.68 22.50 6.00
C GLN A 222 -5.53 22.96 7.47
N MET A 223 -4.49 22.54 8.20
CA MET A 223 -4.33 22.79 9.64
C MET A 223 -5.53 22.32 10.50
N LYS A 224 -6.26 21.28 10.06
CA LYS A 224 -7.44 20.73 10.77
C LYS A 224 -7.05 19.59 11.73
N HIS A 225 -6.21 19.89 12.72
CA HIS A 225 -5.60 18.90 13.63
C HIS A 225 -6.61 18.06 14.44
N GLU A 226 -7.73 18.66 14.85
CA GLU A 226 -8.78 17.94 15.59
C GLU A 226 -9.40 16.79 14.76
N LYS A 227 -9.49 16.97 13.44
CA LYS A 227 -10.02 15.95 12.52
C LYS A 227 -9.03 14.80 12.31
N ILE A 228 -7.72 15.08 12.35
CA ILE A 228 -6.67 14.05 12.29
C ILE A 228 -6.77 13.13 13.51
N ASN A 229 -6.91 13.70 14.71
CA ASN A 229 -7.04 12.91 15.94
C ASN A 229 -8.28 12.00 15.91
N LYS A 230 -9.43 12.51 15.43
CA LYS A 230 -10.66 11.71 15.26
C LYS A 230 -10.50 10.59 14.21
N LEU A 231 -9.84 10.89 13.10
CA LEU A 231 -9.56 9.90 12.05
C LEU A 231 -8.64 8.78 12.56
N LEU A 232 -7.61 9.14 13.33
CA LEU A 232 -6.68 8.21 13.95
C LEU A 232 -7.38 7.29 14.95
N HIS A 233 -8.24 7.85 15.80
CA HIS A 233 -9.06 7.06 16.72
C HIS A 233 -9.93 6.05 15.96
N CYS A 234 -10.61 6.47 14.90
CA CYS A 234 -11.44 5.58 14.09
C CYS A 234 -10.61 4.49 13.37
N LYS A 235 -9.41 4.84 12.88
CA LYS A 235 -8.48 3.88 12.28
C LYS A 235 -8.07 2.80 13.27
N LEU A 236 -7.69 3.21 14.47
CA LEU A 236 -7.23 2.32 15.54
C LEU A 236 -8.35 1.42 16.10
N GLU A 237 -9.57 1.96 16.21
CA GLU A 237 -10.78 1.19 16.53
C GLU A 237 -11.04 0.11 15.48
N LYS A 238 -10.97 0.46 14.20
CA LYS A 238 -11.18 -0.50 13.10
C LYS A 238 -10.09 -1.56 13.01
N ILE A 239 -8.84 -1.25 13.39
CA ILE A 239 -7.74 -2.24 13.44
C ILE A 239 -7.87 -3.15 14.69
N GLY A 240 -8.87 -2.93 15.55
CA GLY A 240 -9.12 -3.74 16.75
C GLY A 240 -8.20 -3.39 17.92
N ILE A 241 -7.52 -2.24 17.86
CA ILE A 241 -6.59 -1.79 18.90
C ILE A 241 -7.35 -1.06 20.02
N TRP A 242 -8.47 -0.39 19.71
CA TRP A 242 -9.21 0.45 20.68
C TRP A 242 -10.46 -0.17 21.29
N THR A 243 -10.74 -1.46 21.05
CA THR A 243 -12.00 -2.05 21.55
C THR A 243 -12.02 -2.29 23.06
N ASP A 244 -10.86 -2.31 23.73
CA ASP A 244 -10.77 -2.75 25.12
C ASP A 244 -10.04 -1.71 26.00
N ALA A 245 -10.59 -1.40 27.18
CA ALA A 245 -9.93 -0.53 28.17
C ALA A 245 -8.54 -1.07 28.60
N GLN A 246 -8.27 -2.35 28.38
CA GLN A 246 -6.97 -2.99 28.59
C GLN A 246 -5.95 -2.64 27.50
N THR A 247 -6.34 -2.56 26.21
CA THR A 247 -5.42 -2.11 25.14
C THR A 247 -5.14 -0.61 25.23
N GLN A 248 -6.10 0.18 25.72
CA GLN A 248 -5.86 1.59 26.06
C GLN A 248 -4.77 1.73 27.13
N ASN A 249 -4.86 0.94 28.19
CA ASN A 249 -3.88 0.91 29.27
C ASN A 249 -2.52 0.32 28.83
N ALA A 250 -2.52 -0.69 27.94
CA ALA A 250 -1.30 -1.29 27.40
C ALA A 250 -0.53 -0.36 26.43
N LEU A 251 -1.24 0.44 25.62
CA LEU A 251 -0.64 1.50 24.79
C LEU A 251 -0.02 2.63 25.61
N GLU A 252 -0.53 2.84 26.82
CA GLU A 252 -0.06 3.85 27.75
C GLU A 252 1.07 3.34 28.67
N ASN A 253 1.09 2.05 29.07
CA ASN A 253 1.85 1.63 30.26
C ASN A 253 2.84 0.46 30.16
N ASN A 254 3.07 -0.26 29.05
CA ASN A 254 4.26 -1.14 28.94
C ASN A 254 4.48 -1.78 27.55
N GLU A 255 5.72 -1.73 27.05
CA GLU A 255 6.10 -2.21 25.71
C GLU A 255 6.13 -3.75 25.59
N ASP A 256 6.58 -4.46 26.63
CA ASP A 256 6.74 -5.92 26.58
C ASP A 256 5.39 -6.67 26.75
N SER A 257 4.48 -6.10 27.53
CA SER A 257 3.11 -6.60 27.67
C SER A 257 2.30 -6.40 26.39
N LEU A 258 2.54 -5.30 25.68
CA LEU A 258 1.87 -4.96 24.42
C LEU A 258 2.23 -5.97 23.31
N ASN A 259 3.51 -6.29 23.17
CA ASN A 259 3.99 -7.26 22.17
C ASN A 259 3.43 -8.68 22.41
N MET A 260 3.31 -9.13 23.66
CA MET A 260 2.71 -10.43 23.98
C MET A 260 1.20 -10.46 23.73
N GLN A 261 0.46 -9.45 24.21
CA GLN A 261 -1.00 -9.42 24.06
C GLN A 261 -1.43 -9.30 22.60
N LEU A 262 -0.79 -8.44 21.81
CA LEU A 262 -1.15 -8.23 20.41
C LEU A 262 -0.84 -9.46 19.53
N ASN A 263 0.21 -10.23 19.87
CA ASN A 263 0.49 -11.50 19.20
C ASN A 263 -0.58 -12.56 19.49
N ASP A 264 -1.07 -12.65 20.73
CA ASP A 264 -2.14 -13.60 21.12
C ASP A 264 -3.49 -13.26 20.45
N PHE A 265 -3.77 -11.98 20.17
CA PHE A 265 -4.96 -11.54 19.44
C PHE A 265 -4.80 -11.55 17.90
N GLY A 266 -3.63 -11.94 17.39
CA GLY A 266 -3.33 -11.90 15.95
C GLY A 266 -3.33 -10.49 15.35
N VAL A 267 -3.09 -9.46 16.18
CA VAL A 267 -3.07 -8.06 15.76
C VAL A 267 -1.77 -7.78 15.01
N ASN A 268 -1.88 -7.11 13.86
CA ASN A 268 -0.74 -6.76 13.03
C ASN A 268 0.12 -5.68 13.71
N LEU A 269 1.23 -6.09 14.35
CA LEU A 269 2.21 -5.20 14.99
C LEU A 269 2.71 -4.08 14.06
N SER A 270 2.80 -4.33 12.74
CA SER A 270 3.16 -3.28 11.78
C SER A 270 2.13 -2.15 11.80
N GLY A 271 0.83 -2.48 11.81
CA GLY A 271 -0.26 -1.50 11.86
C GLY A 271 -0.24 -0.61 13.12
N VAL A 272 0.27 -1.14 14.23
CA VAL A 272 0.46 -0.41 15.49
C VAL A 272 1.59 0.60 15.37
N ALA A 273 2.74 0.21 14.82
CA ALA A 273 3.85 1.13 14.55
C ALA A 273 3.40 2.29 13.65
N TRP A 274 2.64 1.98 12.60
CA TRP A 274 2.05 2.98 11.73
C TRP A 274 1.14 3.96 12.51
N ALA A 275 0.30 3.47 13.42
CA ALA A 275 -0.55 4.34 14.22
C ALA A 275 0.22 5.28 15.15
N PHE A 276 1.31 4.82 15.74
CA PHE A 276 2.21 5.65 16.52
C PHE A 276 2.86 6.75 15.66
N ASP A 277 3.33 6.43 14.45
CA ASP A 277 3.83 7.44 13.51
C ASP A 277 2.79 8.54 13.20
N PHE A 278 1.53 8.17 12.98
CA PHE A 278 0.47 9.14 12.71
C PHE A 278 0.17 10.01 13.93
N ARG A 279 0.13 9.42 15.13
CA ARG A 279 -0.03 10.18 16.37
C ARG A 279 1.13 11.16 16.55
N ALA A 280 2.33 10.73 16.22
CA ALA A 280 3.52 11.56 16.29
C ALA A 280 3.45 12.74 15.32
N ALA A 281 3.08 12.50 14.06
CA ALA A 281 2.88 13.54 13.06
C ALA A 281 1.80 14.55 13.51
N ALA A 282 0.68 14.08 14.05
CA ALA A 282 -0.38 14.92 14.58
C ALA A 282 0.11 15.81 15.76
N TYR A 283 0.89 15.26 16.70
CA TYR A 283 1.49 16.05 17.78
C TYR A 283 2.53 17.04 17.27
N LYS A 284 3.38 16.63 16.33
CA LYS A 284 4.40 17.49 15.72
C LYS A 284 3.77 18.72 15.06
N SER A 285 2.65 18.52 14.37
CA SER A 285 1.89 19.59 13.72
C SER A 285 1.20 20.57 14.68
N GLN A 286 1.13 20.23 15.97
CA GLN A 286 0.61 21.08 17.05
C GLN A 286 1.75 21.60 17.95
N ASP A 287 3.00 21.54 17.47
CA ASP A 287 4.21 21.90 18.22
C ASP A 287 4.41 21.11 19.53
N HIS A 288 3.71 19.98 19.70
CA HIS A 288 3.87 19.06 20.82
C HIS A 288 5.02 18.08 20.58
N PHE A 289 6.22 18.62 20.32
CA PHE A 289 7.38 17.85 19.86
C PHE A 289 7.78 16.70 20.79
N ASN A 290 7.72 16.88 22.12
CA ASN A 290 8.05 15.79 23.06
C ASN A 290 7.11 14.59 22.92
N LYS A 291 5.80 14.84 22.75
CA LYS A 291 4.84 13.75 22.51
C LYS A 291 5.04 13.13 21.13
N ALA A 292 5.43 13.93 20.14
CA ALA A 292 5.76 13.40 18.82
C ALA A 292 6.94 12.43 18.87
N ILE A 293 8.03 12.84 19.54
CA ILE A 293 9.23 12.01 19.72
C ILE A 293 8.88 10.70 20.42
N GLU A 294 8.17 10.74 21.55
CA GLU A 294 7.76 9.54 22.30
C GLU A 294 6.98 8.55 21.41
N ASN A 295 6.09 9.06 20.56
CA ASN A 295 5.31 8.21 19.67
C ASN A 295 6.17 7.66 18.52
N TYR A 296 7.08 8.45 17.93
CA TYR A 296 8.01 7.94 16.92
C TYR A 296 8.98 6.89 17.48
N GLU A 297 9.42 7.02 18.74
CA GLU A 297 10.26 6.02 19.43
C GLU A 297 9.50 4.70 19.61
N LYS A 298 8.24 4.77 20.05
CA LYS A 298 7.36 3.59 20.15
C LYS A 298 7.18 2.89 18.79
N ALA A 299 6.94 3.66 17.73
CA ALA A 299 6.84 3.11 16.37
C ALA A 299 8.15 2.44 15.91
N MET A 300 9.28 3.08 16.19
CA MET A 300 10.61 2.57 15.83
C MET A 300 10.92 1.25 16.53
N LYS A 301 10.64 1.15 17.83
CA LYS A 301 10.88 -0.08 18.60
C LYS A 301 10.10 -1.26 18.00
N ILE A 302 8.82 -1.06 17.71
CA ILE A 302 7.99 -2.10 17.07
C ILE A 302 8.55 -2.51 15.70
N ARG A 303 9.01 -1.55 14.88
CA ARG A 303 9.61 -1.87 13.57
C ARG A 303 10.93 -2.61 13.68
N LEU A 304 11.77 -2.26 14.66
CA LEU A 304 13.01 -2.99 14.96
C LEU A 304 12.71 -4.42 15.39
N ASP A 305 11.68 -4.64 16.21
CA ASP A 305 11.28 -5.97 16.67
C ASP A 305 10.76 -6.84 15.52
N ILE A 306 9.96 -6.27 14.60
CA ILE A 306 9.37 -7.01 13.46
C ILE A 306 10.38 -7.28 12.36
N PHE A 307 11.13 -6.25 11.94
CA PHE A 307 11.91 -6.29 10.71
C PHE A 307 13.42 -6.44 10.95
N GLY A 308 13.87 -6.26 12.19
CA GLY A 308 15.29 -6.09 12.49
C GLY A 308 15.83 -4.76 11.97
N PHE A 309 17.14 -4.57 12.10
CA PHE A 309 17.81 -3.30 11.83
C PHE A 309 17.86 -2.92 10.33
N ALA A 310 17.85 -3.92 9.44
CA ALA A 310 18.12 -3.76 8.00
C ALA A 310 16.83 -3.65 7.16
N HIS A 311 15.96 -2.67 7.47
CA HIS A 311 14.68 -2.51 6.77
C HIS A 311 14.33 -1.05 6.45
N ALA A 312 13.59 -0.82 5.35
CA ALA A 312 13.17 0.51 4.88
C ALA A 312 12.34 1.28 5.93
N ASP A 313 11.46 0.58 6.64
CA ASP A 313 10.61 1.19 7.68
C ASP A 313 11.43 1.66 8.88
N VAL A 314 12.53 0.98 9.20
CA VAL A 314 13.44 1.39 10.28
C VAL A 314 14.21 2.65 9.89
N ILE A 315 14.70 2.73 8.65
CA ILE A 315 15.29 3.97 8.10
C ILE A 315 14.30 5.13 8.21
N THR A 316 13.04 4.89 7.84
CA THR A 316 11.98 5.89 7.91
C THR A 316 11.72 6.36 9.35
N SER A 317 11.73 5.45 10.33
CA SER A 317 11.64 5.80 11.75
C SER A 317 12.79 6.70 12.22
N TYR A 318 14.04 6.37 11.87
CA TYR A 318 15.19 7.22 12.19
C TYR A 318 15.06 8.62 11.55
N SER A 319 14.65 8.71 10.29
CA SER A 319 14.41 10.00 9.63
C SER A 319 13.29 10.80 10.29
N ASN A 320 12.20 10.16 10.71
CA ASN A 320 11.08 10.81 11.39
C ASN A 320 11.48 11.36 12.77
N LEU A 321 12.26 10.61 13.54
CA LEU A 321 12.83 11.09 14.81
C LEU A 321 13.76 12.27 14.57
N GLY A 322 14.67 12.18 13.59
CA GLY A 322 15.56 13.28 13.22
C GLY A 322 14.80 14.57 12.90
N ASN A 323 13.73 14.45 12.11
CA ASN A 323 12.85 15.57 11.78
C ASN A 323 12.13 16.14 13.01
N ALA A 324 11.67 15.30 13.93
CA ALA A 324 11.02 15.76 15.16
C ALA A 324 11.99 16.52 16.09
N TYR A 325 13.24 16.08 16.21
CA TYR A 325 14.28 16.80 16.93
C TYR A 325 14.68 18.10 16.22
N PHE A 326 14.76 18.08 14.88
CA PHE A 326 15.05 19.28 14.09
C PHE A 326 13.99 20.36 14.29
N ASP A 327 12.70 19.99 14.26
CA ASP A 327 11.58 20.93 14.47
C ASP A 327 11.58 21.49 15.91
N LYS A 328 12.08 20.73 16.88
CA LYS A 328 12.34 21.18 18.25
C LYS A 328 13.61 22.05 18.39
N ALA A 329 14.33 22.29 17.29
CA ALA A 329 15.62 22.97 17.22
C ALA A 329 16.78 22.27 17.98
N TYR A 330 16.67 20.95 18.19
CA TYR A 330 17.69 20.11 18.81
C TYR A 330 18.52 19.47 17.69
N TYR A 331 19.42 20.27 17.11
CA TYR A 331 20.08 19.92 15.84
C TYR A 331 21.12 18.81 15.99
N GLU A 332 21.78 18.69 17.13
CA GLU A 332 22.73 17.61 17.42
C GLU A 332 22.04 16.24 17.39
N GLU A 333 20.93 16.08 18.09
CA GLU A 333 20.14 14.86 18.11
C GLU A 333 19.54 14.58 16.73
N ALA A 334 19.02 15.61 16.05
CA ALA A 334 18.55 15.47 14.67
C ALA A 334 19.63 14.89 13.75
N ILE A 335 20.86 15.41 13.84
CA ILE A 335 22.01 14.92 13.07
C ILE A 335 22.30 13.46 13.41
N GLU A 336 22.30 13.07 14.68
CA GLU A 336 22.55 11.68 15.08
C GLU A 336 21.53 10.72 14.44
N TYR A 337 20.23 11.04 14.54
CA TYR A 337 19.17 10.21 13.98
C TYR A 337 19.22 10.14 12.44
N HIS A 338 19.43 11.27 11.76
CA HIS A 338 19.54 11.25 10.30
C HIS A 338 20.82 10.55 9.81
N LEU A 339 21.94 10.63 10.55
CA LEU A 339 23.16 9.88 10.22
C LEU A 339 22.91 8.37 10.30
N LYS A 340 22.23 7.89 11.35
CA LYS A 340 21.84 6.48 11.47
C LYS A 340 20.94 6.04 10.30
N ALA A 341 19.97 6.87 9.90
CA ALA A 341 19.13 6.58 8.73
C ALA A 341 19.96 6.42 7.43
N VAL A 342 20.94 7.29 7.22
CA VAL A 342 21.85 7.23 6.06
C VAL A 342 22.77 6.01 6.12
N GLU A 343 23.33 5.68 7.28
CA GLU A 343 24.19 4.50 7.49
C GLU A 343 23.45 3.21 7.16
N ILE A 344 22.27 3.01 7.74
CA ILE A 344 21.43 1.83 7.47
C ILE A 344 21.05 1.78 5.99
N GLY A 345 20.63 2.91 5.42
CA GLY A 345 20.21 2.95 4.02
C GLY A 345 21.36 2.75 3.03
N ARG A 346 22.61 3.09 3.40
CA ARG A 346 23.81 2.77 2.63
C ARG A 346 24.04 1.27 2.57
N ASP A 347 23.94 0.60 3.71
CA ASP A 347 24.19 -0.83 3.82
C ASP A 347 23.11 -1.66 3.13
N VAL A 348 21.84 -1.26 3.25
CA VAL A 348 20.70 -2.01 2.71
C VAL A 348 20.48 -1.75 1.22
N PHE A 349 20.63 -0.50 0.77
CA PHE A 349 20.22 -0.08 -0.59
C PHE A 349 21.36 0.41 -1.48
N GLN A 350 22.63 0.29 -1.06
CA GLN A 350 23.79 0.78 -1.81
C GLN A 350 23.63 2.24 -2.27
N LYS A 351 23.02 3.08 -1.41
CA LYS A 351 22.67 4.49 -1.69
C LYS A 351 21.61 4.74 -2.76
N GLN A 352 20.95 3.73 -3.33
CA GLN A 352 19.91 3.90 -4.35
C GLN A 352 18.50 3.85 -3.74
N ASN A 353 18.25 4.70 -2.75
CA ASN A 353 16.93 4.80 -2.12
C ASN A 353 16.55 6.26 -1.87
N TYR A 354 15.29 6.60 -2.17
CA TYR A 354 14.74 7.93 -1.96
C TYR A 354 14.94 8.43 -0.51
N ASN A 355 14.72 7.57 0.49
CA ASN A 355 14.82 7.90 1.91
C ASN A 355 16.26 8.23 2.33
N VAL A 356 17.26 7.65 1.67
CA VAL A 356 18.67 8.02 1.88
C VAL A 356 18.92 9.43 1.37
N GLY A 357 18.45 9.75 0.17
CA GLY A 357 18.54 11.10 -0.40
C GLY A 357 17.85 12.16 0.46
N ALA A 358 16.65 11.84 0.95
CA ALA A 358 15.91 12.70 1.88
C ALA A 358 16.67 12.94 3.20
N SER A 359 17.20 11.88 3.81
CA SER A 359 17.98 11.99 5.05
C SER A 359 19.28 12.79 4.87
N CYS A 360 19.96 12.64 3.73
CA CYS A 360 21.11 13.48 3.38
C CYS A 360 20.71 14.96 3.23
N TRP A 361 19.56 15.25 2.61
CA TRP A 361 19.06 16.62 2.49
C TRP A 361 18.77 17.22 3.88
N ASP A 362 18.12 16.46 4.77
CA ASP A 362 17.79 16.90 6.13
C ASP A 362 19.06 17.11 6.98
N LEU A 363 20.09 16.26 6.84
CA LEU A 363 21.42 16.51 7.42
C LEU A 363 22.03 17.81 6.93
N GLY A 364 21.94 18.09 5.62
CA GLY A 364 22.39 19.34 5.03
C GLY A 364 21.74 20.56 5.69
N LEU A 365 20.43 20.49 5.95
CA LEU A 365 19.69 21.55 6.65
C LEU A 365 20.13 21.68 8.12
N ALA A 366 20.30 20.58 8.83
CA ALA A 366 20.74 20.57 10.23
C ALA A 366 22.14 21.17 10.39
N PHE A 367 23.11 20.78 9.55
CA PHE A 367 24.44 21.38 9.56
C PHE A 367 24.44 22.87 9.16
N GLU A 368 23.57 23.28 8.24
CA GLU A 368 23.41 24.70 7.89
C GLU A 368 22.91 25.52 9.10
N LYS A 369 21.94 24.99 9.86
CA LYS A 369 21.44 25.62 11.10
C LYS A 369 22.50 25.74 12.18
N LYS A 370 23.41 24.76 12.27
CA LYS A 370 24.60 24.83 13.15
C LYS A 370 25.71 25.75 12.64
N GLY A 371 25.63 26.26 11.41
CA GLY A 371 26.67 27.08 10.79
C GLY A 371 27.83 26.27 10.18
N GLU A 372 27.76 24.95 10.16
CA GLU A 372 28.78 24.05 9.60
C GLU A 372 28.63 23.92 8.07
N LYS A 373 28.85 25.02 7.35
CA LYS A 373 28.59 25.15 5.90
C LYS A 373 29.26 24.08 5.03
N SER A 374 30.49 23.68 5.34
CA SER A 374 31.22 22.68 4.56
C SER A 374 30.59 21.29 4.66
N ARG A 375 30.13 20.89 5.86
CA ARG A 375 29.40 19.63 6.05
C ARG A 375 28.03 19.69 5.41
N ALA A 376 27.32 20.81 5.56
CA ALA A 376 26.04 21.03 4.89
C ALA A 376 26.17 20.85 3.36
N TYR A 377 27.21 21.42 2.75
CA TYR A 377 27.48 21.28 1.33
C TYR A 377 27.68 19.82 0.92
N ALA A 378 28.52 19.07 1.63
CA ALA A 378 28.77 17.65 1.33
C ALA A 378 27.48 16.82 1.36
N PHE A 379 26.63 17.03 2.35
CA PHE A 379 25.36 16.30 2.46
C PHE A 379 24.33 16.72 1.40
N PHE A 380 24.26 18.01 1.03
CA PHE A 380 23.43 18.43 -0.10
C PHE A 380 23.92 17.87 -1.45
N GLU A 381 25.23 17.69 -1.61
CA GLU A 381 25.82 17.07 -2.80
C GLU A 381 25.47 15.58 -2.86
N GLU A 382 25.58 14.86 -1.75
CA GLU A 382 25.17 13.46 -1.68
C GLU A 382 23.65 13.29 -1.92
N ALA A 383 22.81 14.19 -1.37
CA ALA A 383 21.38 14.21 -1.64
C ALA A 383 21.08 14.44 -3.13
N TRP A 384 21.77 15.39 -3.77
CA TRP A 384 21.62 15.67 -5.19
C TRP A 384 21.98 14.45 -6.06
N ASN A 385 23.12 13.81 -5.78
CA ASN A 385 23.54 12.61 -6.51
C ASN A 385 22.54 11.46 -6.34
N THR A 386 22.04 11.26 -5.12
CA THR A 386 21.05 10.22 -4.81
C THR A 386 19.72 10.48 -5.51
N PHE A 387 19.18 11.69 -5.43
CA PHE A 387 17.93 12.04 -6.12
C PHE A 387 18.06 11.97 -7.64
N THR A 388 19.22 12.34 -8.20
CA THR A 388 19.48 12.20 -9.64
C THR A 388 19.42 10.73 -10.06
N ALA A 389 20.04 9.84 -9.29
CA ALA A 389 20.05 8.40 -9.58
C ALA A 389 18.66 7.75 -9.44
N VAL A 390 17.88 8.15 -8.43
CA VAL A 390 16.58 7.51 -8.10
C VAL A 390 15.40 8.12 -8.86
N LEU A 391 15.38 9.45 -9.02
CA LEU A 391 14.23 10.22 -9.52
C LEU A 391 14.49 10.88 -10.88
N GLY A 392 15.74 10.91 -11.34
CA GLY A 392 16.17 11.60 -12.54
C GLY A 392 16.51 13.08 -12.33
N GLU A 393 17.16 13.68 -13.34
CA GLU A 393 17.71 15.05 -13.30
C GLU A 393 16.66 16.15 -13.12
N TRP A 394 15.45 15.93 -13.65
CA TRP A 394 14.40 16.94 -13.74
C TRP A 394 13.39 16.89 -12.57
N ASN A 395 13.57 15.97 -11.64
CA ASN A 395 12.70 15.88 -10.46
C ASN A 395 12.88 17.12 -9.55
N THR A 396 11.79 17.54 -8.91
CA THR A 396 11.74 18.71 -8.04
C THR A 396 12.75 18.64 -6.88
N HIS A 397 12.95 17.47 -6.28
CA HIS A 397 13.94 17.26 -5.21
C HIS A 397 15.37 17.41 -5.74
N THR A 398 15.67 16.81 -6.90
CA THR A 398 16.96 16.92 -7.60
C THR A 398 17.30 18.38 -7.91
N LEU A 399 16.34 19.12 -8.46
CA LEU A 399 16.50 20.54 -8.79
C LEU A 399 16.68 21.40 -7.53
N SER A 400 15.98 21.08 -6.45
CA SER A 400 16.10 21.77 -5.16
C SER A 400 17.49 21.60 -4.54
N ALA A 401 18.01 20.37 -4.54
CA ALA A 401 19.37 20.05 -4.12
C ALA A 401 20.42 20.85 -4.91
N LYS A 402 20.31 20.83 -6.24
CA LYS A 402 21.20 21.59 -7.15
C LYS A 402 21.15 23.10 -6.90
N LYS A 403 19.95 23.67 -6.68
CA LYS A 403 19.77 25.09 -6.37
C LYS A 403 20.40 25.47 -5.02
N LYS A 404 20.24 24.61 -4.01
CA LYS A 404 20.82 24.81 -2.66
C LYS A 404 22.35 24.81 -2.71
N LEU A 405 22.96 23.85 -3.41
CA LEU A 405 24.41 23.80 -3.63
C LEU A 405 24.96 25.05 -4.32
N LYS A 406 24.27 25.54 -5.36
CA LYS A 406 24.66 26.78 -6.05
C LYS A 406 24.65 28.00 -5.13
N LYS A 407 23.72 28.05 -4.15
CA LYS A 407 23.66 29.12 -3.16
C LYS A 407 24.80 29.02 -2.15
N LEU A 408 25.04 27.83 -1.60
CA LEU A 408 26.10 27.60 -0.60
C LEU A 408 27.51 27.81 -1.17
N ARG A 409 27.73 27.45 -2.44
CA ARG A 409 29.01 27.67 -3.13
C ARG A 409 29.43 29.15 -3.21
N LYS A 410 28.48 30.09 -3.12
CA LYS A 410 28.80 31.54 -3.09
C LYS A 410 29.28 32.03 -1.73
N HIS A 411 29.17 31.20 -0.69
CA HIS A 411 29.40 31.55 0.71
C HIS A 411 30.36 30.60 1.42
N LEU A 412 31.01 29.72 0.66
CA LEU A 412 32.16 28.89 0.97
C LEU A 412 33.36 29.49 0.23
#